data_AF-A0A9E1UAB2-F1
#
_entry.id   AF-A0A9E1UAB2-F1
#
_cell.length_a   1.000
_cell.length_b   1.000
_cell.length_c   1.000
_cell.angle_alpha   90.00
_cell.angle_beta   90.00
_cell.angle_gamma   90.00
#
_symmetry.space_group_name_H-M   'P 1'
#
loop_
_entity.id
_entity.type
_entity.pdbx_description
1 polymer ?
#
loop_
_entity_poly.entity_id
_entity_poly.type
_entity_poly.pdbx_seq_one_letter_code
_entity_poly.pdbx_strand_id
1 'polypeptide(L)'
;MPNLTNAKKALKQSKKKAITNLAVKNTYKKAVKVARKAVDTDEKDLGETLRLAQKKLDKAAKKGVIKKNTAARKLSRLMKKVNLSGAASAKKKIVAKK
;
A
#
# COMPACT_ATOMS: atom_id res chain seq x y z
N MET A 1 -15.07 16.89 -28.09
CA MET A 1 -14.62 17.89 -27.09
C MET A 1 -15.81 18.29 -26.22
N PRO A 2 -15.63 18.80 -24.99
CA PRO A 2 -16.77 19.26 -24.20
C PRO A 2 -17.40 20.50 -24.86
N ASN A 3 -18.69 20.43 -25.16
CA ASN A 3 -19.40 21.51 -25.86
C ASN A 3 -19.80 22.64 -24.90
N LEU A 4 -20.16 22.30 -23.66
CA LEU A 4 -20.55 23.24 -22.61
C LEU A 4 -19.34 23.80 -21.85
N THR A 5 -19.45 25.05 -21.38
CA THR A 5 -18.38 25.77 -20.64
C THR A 5 -18.03 25.10 -19.32
N ASN A 6 -19.03 24.63 -18.57
CA ASN A 6 -18.86 23.86 -17.33
C ASN A 6 -18.10 22.54 -17.57
N ALA A 7 -18.41 21.84 -18.67
CA ALA A 7 -17.77 20.58 -19.04
C ALA A 7 -16.30 20.78 -19.45
N LYS A 8 -15.98 21.88 -20.14
CA LYS A 8 -14.58 22.29 -20.43
C LYS A 8 -13.80 22.51 -19.14
N LYS A 9 -14.39 23.16 -18.13
CA LYS A 9 -13.77 23.36 -16.80
C LYS A 9 -13.57 22.03 -16.06
N ALA A 10 -14.59 21.17 -16.03
CA ALA A 10 -14.51 19.85 -15.39
C ALA A 10 -13.40 18.98 -16.00
N LEU A 11 -13.25 18.98 -17.33
CA LEU A 11 -12.18 18.26 -18.02
C LEU A 11 -10.78 18.76 -17.62
N LYS A 12 -10.58 20.08 -17.55
CA LYS A 12 -9.31 20.66 -17.06
C LYS A 12 -9.00 20.24 -15.63
N GLN A 13 -10.00 20.27 -14.74
CA GLN A 13 -9.84 19.85 -13.34
C GLN A 13 -9.55 18.36 -13.21
N SER A 14 -10.24 17.52 -13.99
CA SER A 14 -10.04 16.07 -14.01
C SER A 14 -8.62 15.70 -14.41
N LYS A 15 -8.08 16.31 -15.48
CA LYS A 15 -6.69 16.11 -15.92
C LYS A 15 -5.68 16.43 -14.81
N LYS A 16 -5.85 17.57 -14.13
CA LYS A 16 -4.97 17.97 -13.01
C LYS A 16 -5.04 16.96 -11.85
N LYS A 17 -6.25 16.53 -11.47
CA LYS A 17 -6.46 15.53 -10.42
C LYS A 17 -5.91 14.15 -10.80
N ALA A 18 -5.99 13.77 -12.07
CA ALA A 18 -5.49 12.49 -12.56
C ALA A 18 -3.96 12.37 -12.38
N ILE A 19 -3.21 13.43 -12.68
CA ILE A 19 -1.75 13.47 -12.53
C ILE A 19 -1.35 13.30 -11.06
N THR A 20 -1.96 14.08 -10.16
CA THR A 20 -1.64 14.01 -8.73
C THR A 20 -2.05 12.66 -8.11
N ASN A 21 -3.21 12.14 -8.50
CA ASN A 21 -3.67 10.82 -8.05
C ASN A 21 -2.79 9.69 -8.57
N LEU A 22 -2.24 9.80 -9.78
CA LEU A 22 -1.31 8.83 -10.34
C LEU A 22 -0.03 8.75 -9.51
N ALA A 23 0.56 9.90 -9.15
CA ALA A 23 1.75 9.93 -8.30
C ALA A 23 1.48 9.28 -6.93
N VAL A 24 0.38 9.64 -6.26
CA VAL A 24 -0.01 9.02 -4.98
C VAL A 24 -0.25 7.51 -5.14
N LYS A 25 -0.92 7.10 -6.23
CA LYS A 25 -1.16 5.68 -6.51
C LYS A 25 0.14 4.90 -6.69
N ASN A 26 1.10 5.46 -7.40
CA ASN A 26 2.39 4.82 -7.63
C ASN A 26 3.22 4.73 -6.35
N THR A 27 3.23 5.77 -5.51
CA THR A 27 4.01 5.76 -4.26
C THR A 27 3.55 4.68 -3.28
N TYR A 28 2.25 4.56 -2.99
CA TYR A 28 1.80 3.52 -2.05
C TYR A 28 1.94 2.13 -2.68
N LYS A 29 1.73 1.96 -4.00
CA LYS A 29 1.91 0.66 -4.67
C LYS A 29 3.35 0.19 -4.58
N LYS A 30 4.32 1.09 -4.80
CA LYS A 30 5.75 0.81 -4.64
C LYS A 30 6.06 0.40 -3.19
N ALA A 31 5.61 1.17 -2.20
CA ALA A 31 5.83 0.85 -0.79
C ALA A 31 5.26 -0.53 -0.39
N VAL A 32 4.04 -0.86 -0.83
CA VAL A 32 3.44 -2.17 -0.60
C VAL A 32 4.20 -3.29 -1.30
N LYS A 33 4.74 -3.06 -2.50
CA LYS A 33 5.57 -4.04 -3.22
C LYS A 33 6.89 -4.31 -2.49
N VAL A 34 7.54 -3.26 -2.00
CA VAL A 34 8.79 -3.37 -1.21
C VAL A 34 8.52 -4.14 0.08
N ALA A 35 7.49 -3.75 0.85
CA ALA A 35 7.15 -4.46 2.09
C ALA A 35 6.82 -5.94 1.84
N ARG A 36 6.14 -6.28 0.74
CA ARG A 36 5.88 -7.69 0.39
C ARG A 36 7.17 -8.47 0.11
N LYS A 37 8.10 -7.88 -0.64
CA LYS A 37 9.39 -8.52 -0.92
C LYS A 37 10.20 -8.74 0.36
N ALA A 38 10.26 -7.74 1.23
CA ALA A 38 10.96 -7.83 2.51
C ALA A 38 10.40 -8.95 3.41
N VAL A 39 9.07 -9.21 3.35
CA VAL A 39 8.45 -10.36 4.05
C VAL A 39 8.92 -11.70 3.46
N ASP A 40 9.11 -11.77 2.15
CA ASP A 40 9.52 -13.01 1.47
C ASP A 40 11.04 -13.27 1.62
N THR A 41 11.85 -12.23 1.86
CA THR A 41 13.32 -12.31 1.99
C THR A 41 13.83 -12.29 3.44
N ASP A 42 12.95 -12.25 4.44
CA ASP A 42 13.28 -12.18 5.88
C ASP A 42 14.33 -11.08 6.22
N GLU A 43 14.14 -9.89 5.63
CA GLU A 43 15.02 -8.75 5.88
C GLU A 43 14.92 -8.21 7.32
N LYS A 44 16.06 -7.80 7.89
CA LYS A 44 16.14 -7.24 9.26
C LYS A 44 15.33 -5.94 9.43
N ASP A 45 15.13 -5.19 8.33
CA ASP A 45 14.43 -3.90 8.32
C ASP A 45 12.91 -4.01 8.05
N LEU A 46 12.35 -5.22 8.17
CA LEU A 46 10.94 -5.49 7.91
C LEU A 46 9.99 -4.54 8.68
N GLY A 47 10.31 -4.23 9.93
CA GLY A 47 9.50 -3.35 10.77
C GLY A 47 9.37 -1.93 10.20
N GLU A 48 10.47 -1.37 9.69
CA GLU A 48 10.49 -0.02 9.13
C GLU A 48 9.77 0.04 7.78
N THR A 49 10.02 -0.94 6.90
CA THR A 49 9.36 -1.03 5.59
C THR A 49 7.84 -1.17 5.73
N LEU A 50 7.38 -1.92 6.73
CA LEU A 50 5.96 -2.08 7.07
C LEU A 50 5.33 -0.77 7.56
N ARG A 51 6.00 -0.07 8.49
CA ARG A 51 5.57 1.25 9.00
C ARG A 51 5.48 2.28 7.88
N LEU A 52 6.45 2.30 6.97
CA LEU A 52 6.44 3.15 5.79
C LEU A 52 5.28 2.82 4.86
N ALA A 53 5.00 1.54 4.61
CA ALA A 53 3.88 1.10 3.78
C ALA A 53 2.53 1.53 4.40
N GLN A 54 2.35 1.36 5.71
CA GLN A 54 1.17 1.83 6.44
C GLN A 54 0.99 3.34 6.31
N LYS A 55 2.04 4.12 6.64
CA LYS A 55 2.01 5.59 6.52
C LYS A 55 1.63 6.07 5.12
N LYS A 56 2.10 5.40 4.07
CA LYS A 56 1.77 5.76 2.67
C LYS A 56 0.33 5.39 2.31
N LEU A 57 -0.20 4.27 2.81
CA LEU A 57 -1.60 3.88 2.63
C LEU A 57 -2.56 4.86 3.32
N ASP A 58 -2.27 5.24 4.57
CA ASP A 58 -3.11 6.15 5.34
C ASP A 58 -3.10 7.56 4.75
N LYS A 59 -1.95 8.04 4.27
CA LYS A 59 -1.87 9.30 3.52
C LYS A 59 -2.66 9.25 2.21
N ALA A 60 -2.67 8.12 1.51
CA ALA A 60 -3.47 7.97 0.29
C ALA A 60 -4.98 7.95 0.59
N ALA A 61 -5.39 7.37 1.72
CA ALA A 61 -6.78 7.40 2.19
C ALA A 61 -7.21 8.81 2.64
N LYS A 62 -6.35 9.52 3.38
CA LYS A 62 -6.61 10.91 3.82
C LYS A 62 -6.75 11.86 2.63
N LYS A 63 -5.97 11.66 1.56
CA LYS A 63 -6.09 12.42 0.31
C LYS A 63 -7.30 12.03 -0.57
N GLY A 64 -8.09 11.03 -0.17
CA GLY A 64 -9.26 10.58 -0.93
C GLY A 64 -8.92 9.79 -2.20
N VAL A 65 -7.65 9.43 -2.43
CA VAL A 65 -7.22 8.67 -3.63
C VAL A 65 -7.67 7.21 -3.56
N ILE A 66 -7.80 6.67 -2.35
CA ILE A 66 -8.35 5.35 -2.07
C ILE A 66 -9.38 5.44 -0.94
N LYS A 67 -10.42 4.58 -0.99
CA LYS A 67 -11.39 4.45 0.12
C LYS A 67 -10.69 3.88 1.36
N LYS A 68 -11.14 4.28 2.56
CA LYS A 68 -10.64 3.80 3.87
C LYS A 68 -10.58 2.26 3.92
N ASN A 69 -11.64 1.59 3.48
CA ASN A 69 -11.70 0.12 3.45
C ASN A 69 -10.66 -0.50 2.51
N THR A 70 -10.29 0.20 1.43
CA THR A 70 -9.25 -0.30 0.52
C THR A 70 -7.86 -0.22 1.15
N ALA A 71 -7.59 0.84 1.91
CA ALA A 71 -6.36 0.95 2.70
C ALA A 71 -6.31 -0.14 3.77
N ALA A 72 -7.39 -0.29 4.55
CA ALA A 72 -7.50 -1.31 5.61
C ALA A 72 -7.34 -2.74 5.07
N ARG A 73 -7.99 -3.09 3.95
CA ARG A 73 -7.82 -4.41 3.32
C ARG A 73 -6.37 -4.66 2.89
N LYS A 74 -5.67 -3.66 2.36
CA LYS A 74 -4.27 -3.81 1.94
C LYS A 74 -3.34 -3.99 3.14
N LEU A 75 -3.57 -3.24 4.21
CA LEU A 75 -2.82 -3.36 5.46
C LEU A 75 -3.05 -4.74 6.09
N SER A 76 -4.31 -5.15 6.24
CA SER A 76 -4.68 -6.47 6.80
C SER A 76 -4.03 -7.62 6.04
N ARG A 77 -4.05 -7.60 4.70
CA ARG A 77 -3.40 -8.63 3.88
C ARG A 77 -1.88 -8.68 4.04
N LEU A 78 -1.23 -7.52 4.23
CA LEU A 78 0.21 -7.44 4.51
C LEU A 78 0.51 -8.06 5.89
N MET A 79 -0.23 -7.66 6.92
CA MET A 79 -0.05 -8.16 8.29
C MET A 79 -0.30 -9.67 8.39
N LYS A 80 -1.33 -10.19 7.70
CA LYS A 80 -1.58 -11.63 7.65
C LYS A 80 -0.40 -12.40 7.06
N LYS A 81 0.25 -11.87 6.02
CA LYS A 81 1.44 -12.49 5.44
C LYS A 81 2.62 -12.52 6.42
N VAL A 82 2.88 -11.40 7.10
CA VAL A 82 3.94 -11.31 8.13
C VAL A 82 3.70 -12.34 9.25
N ASN A 83 2.45 -12.46 9.70
CA ASN A 83 2.12 -13.42 10.77
C ASN A 83 2.26 -14.87 10.31
N LEU A 84 1.88 -15.18 9.06
CA LEU A 84 2.06 -16.51 8.50
C LEU A 84 3.55 -16.87 8.33
N SER A 85 4.38 -15.93 7.84
CA SER A 85 5.83 -16.17 7.72
C SER A 85 6.51 -16.28 9.10
N GLY A 86 6.12 -15.43 10.06
CA GLY A 86 6.59 -15.53 11.44
C GLY A 86 6.16 -16.82 12.14
N ALA A 87 4.93 -17.31 11.91
CA ALA A 87 4.47 -18.59 12.44
C ALA A 87 5.21 -19.78 11.81
N ALA A 88 5.60 -19.69 10.54
CA ALA A 88 6.41 -20.70 9.87
C ALA A 88 7.85 -20.77 10.45
N SER A 89 8.47 -19.63 10.76
CA SER A 89 9.79 -19.60 11.40
C SER A 89 9.76 -20.15 12.84
N ALA A 90 8.69 -19.86 13.59
CA ALA A 90 8.47 -20.39 14.93
C ALA A 90 8.28 -21.91 14.94
N LYS A 91 7.47 -22.48 14.01
CA LYS A 91 7.32 -23.94 13.87
C LYS A 91 8.64 -24.62 13.48
N LYS A 92 9.43 -24.02 12.57
CA LYS A 92 10.72 -24.55 12.14
C LYS A 92 11.74 -24.60 13.28
N LYS A 93 11.77 -23.60 14.15
CA LYS A 93 12.61 -23.59 15.37
C LYS A 93 12.24 -24.66 16.39
N ILE A 94 10.97 -25.00 16.53
CA ILE A 94 10.51 -26.05 17.46
C ILE A 94 10.92 -27.43 16.94
N VAL A 95 10.82 -27.68 15.63
CA VAL A 95 11.24 -28.96 15.01
C VAL A 95 12.76 -29.13 15.01
N ALA A 96 13.54 -28.06 14.81
CA ALA A 96 15.00 -28.13 14.83
C ALA A 96 15.62 -28.27 16.23
N LYS A 97 14.80 -28.21 17.30
CA LYS A 97 15.24 -28.29 18.70
C LYS A 97 14.78 -29.59 19.39
N LYS A 98 14.18 -30.50 18.65
CA LYS A 98 13.74 -31.83 19.07
C LYS A 98 14.54 -32.86 18.27
#